data_AF-A0A8G1VK64-F1
#
_entry.id   AF-A0A8G1VK64-F1
#
_cell.length_a   1.000
_cell.length_b   1.000
_cell.length_c   1.000
_cell.angle_alpha   90.00
_cell.angle_beta   90.00
_cell.angle_gamma   90.00
#
_symmetry.space_group_name_H-M   'P 1'
#
loop_
_entity.id
_entity.type
_entity.pdbx_description
1 polymer ?
#
loop_
_entity_poly.entity_id
_entity_poly.type
_entity_poly.pdbx_seq_one_letter_code
_entity_poly.pdbx_strand_id
1 'polypeptide(L)'
;MVNGKNGQPDAGLRSLDHYRNQLPYWRYWPRQKLLPLIRYETPYLAWVQERVRTPALDSYFAFTANLGTHTFFMVFLPILFWCGYTSLGRGMVHLLASGVFFSGFIKDLLCLPRPLSPPLQRITMSGSAALEYGFPSTHSTNAVSVAAYALALLNSPESTLSPQVNIVLQAITYLYVCSIVLGRLYCGMHGFFDVVIGCLLGFLLAFLQYTFGPTIDEYVVSATGRGVTLVILLILGLVRIHPEPADDCPCFDDSVAFAGVTLGAQVAYWHIARSSLMWDEPVPANVPFEFQRVGLVKTALRLIIGVLMLFTWRAVTKPVLLRALPPVFRGLEKLGLILPRRFFRNASQYTTVPSQLRDHEVLPGFSEIPSIITTIRHPRRRAISIGPQSEADAYETLAYREKRRRESLSTANQPSPVPEAGGPASESEPRKLSRKPSKLHEYENMMGTGAPGVATSVDVSSQEASSTVPFPPFESEIEADEKEVFSQIKRPRVRYDVEVVTKLVVYSGIAWIVMEGAPLFFDRIGLAP
;
A
#
# COMPACT_ATOMS: atom_id res chain seq x y z
N MET A 1 -10.30 23.49 -25.88
CA MET A 1 -9.26 22.47 -26.12
C MET A 1 -8.08 22.78 -25.20
N VAL A 2 -7.91 22.04 -24.11
CA VAL A 2 -6.72 22.14 -23.25
C VAL A 2 -5.93 20.86 -23.44
N ASN A 3 -4.84 20.96 -24.21
CA ASN A 3 -3.82 19.94 -24.33
C ASN A 3 -3.16 19.73 -22.96
N GLY A 4 -3.62 18.75 -22.20
CA GLY A 4 -2.93 18.24 -21.01
C GLY A 4 -1.73 17.38 -21.41
N LYS A 5 -0.74 17.98 -22.09
CA LYS A 5 0.60 17.40 -22.19
C LYS A 5 1.26 17.60 -20.84
N ASN A 6 1.30 16.55 -20.03
CA ASN A 6 2.41 16.19 -19.14
C ASN A 6 1.97 14.96 -18.34
N GLY A 7 2.22 13.77 -18.91
CA GLY A 7 2.25 12.52 -18.15
C GLY A 7 3.39 12.61 -17.14
N GLN A 8 3.08 12.44 -15.86
CA GLN A 8 4.06 12.47 -14.79
C GLN A 8 4.32 11.01 -14.36
N PRO A 9 5.56 10.51 -14.49
CA PRO A 9 5.88 9.15 -14.10
C PRO A 9 5.72 8.97 -12.58
N ASP A 10 5.59 7.72 -12.17
CA ASP A 10 5.27 7.34 -10.79
C ASP A 10 6.18 7.99 -9.75
N ALA A 11 5.67 8.00 -8.51
CA ALA A 11 6.44 8.34 -7.33
C ALA A 11 7.74 7.53 -7.30
N GLY A 12 8.87 8.22 -7.34
CA GLY A 12 10.20 7.62 -7.27
C GLY A 12 10.87 7.37 -8.63
N LEU A 13 10.15 7.50 -9.75
CA LEU A 13 10.64 7.18 -11.11
C LEU A 13 10.92 8.39 -12.02
N ARG A 14 10.66 9.62 -11.55
CA ARG A 14 11.08 10.86 -12.25
C ARG A 14 12.60 10.95 -12.51
N SER A 15 13.01 11.95 -13.31
CA SER A 15 14.43 12.17 -13.64
C SER A 15 15.29 12.36 -12.38
N LEU A 16 16.56 11.98 -12.45
CA LEU A 16 17.49 12.13 -11.31
C LEU A 16 17.65 13.60 -10.89
N ASP A 17 17.60 14.52 -11.85
CA ASP A 17 17.65 15.96 -11.60
C ASP A 17 16.43 16.47 -10.82
N HIS A 18 15.24 15.87 -11.03
CA HIS A 18 14.06 16.20 -10.25
C HIS A 18 14.31 15.97 -8.75
N TYR A 19 14.81 14.80 -8.37
CA TYR A 19 15.08 14.48 -6.97
C TYR A 19 16.26 15.27 -6.41
N ARG A 20 17.28 15.52 -7.22
CA ARG A 20 18.44 16.33 -6.81
C ARG A 20 18.02 17.77 -6.48
N ASN A 21 17.07 18.33 -7.23
CA ASN A 21 16.61 19.70 -7.06
C ASN A 21 15.53 19.83 -5.97
N GLN A 22 14.74 18.78 -5.72
CA GLN A 22 13.64 18.80 -4.75
C GLN A 22 14.06 18.36 -3.34
N LEU A 23 15.05 17.49 -3.21
CA LEU A 23 15.47 16.92 -1.93
C LEU A 23 16.76 17.60 -1.41
N PRO A 24 16.85 17.89 -0.10
CA PRO A 24 18.10 18.35 0.49
C PRO A 24 19.17 17.24 0.41
N TYR A 25 20.44 17.64 0.36
CA TYR A 25 21.57 16.73 0.12
C TYR A 25 21.57 15.50 1.05
N TRP A 26 21.26 15.70 2.34
CA TRP A 26 21.22 14.62 3.33
C TRP A 26 20.12 13.58 3.08
N ARG A 27 19.03 13.92 2.37
CA ARG A 27 17.99 12.96 1.92
C ARG A 27 18.31 12.37 0.56
N TYR A 28 18.92 13.16 -0.31
CA TYR A 28 19.28 12.71 -1.66
C TYR A 28 20.42 11.68 -1.65
N TRP A 29 21.42 11.86 -0.79
CA TRP A 29 22.56 10.94 -0.67
C TRP A 29 22.16 9.47 -0.39
N PRO A 30 21.33 9.15 0.63
CA PRO A 30 20.92 7.77 0.88
C PRO A 30 20.07 7.21 -0.25
N ARG A 31 19.19 8.03 -0.86
CA ARG A 31 18.42 7.64 -2.05
C ARG A 31 19.33 7.20 -3.19
N GLN A 32 20.37 7.99 -3.50
CA GLN A 32 21.31 7.70 -4.58
C GLN A 32 22.10 6.40 -4.33
N LYS A 33 22.42 6.09 -3.07
CA LYS A 33 23.12 4.86 -2.70
C LYS A 33 22.25 3.60 -2.77
N LEU A 34 20.96 3.73 -2.44
CA LEU A 34 20.03 2.60 -2.42
C LEU A 34 19.39 2.30 -3.78
N LEU A 35 19.28 3.30 -4.66
CA LEU A 35 18.63 3.11 -5.97
C LEU A 35 19.27 2.02 -6.86
N PRO A 36 20.62 1.87 -6.94
CA PRO A 36 21.23 0.79 -7.71
C PRO A 36 20.88 -0.61 -7.17
N LEU A 37 20.70 -0.75 -5.86
CA LEU A 37 20.33 -2.01 -5.23
C LEU A 37 18.92 -2.45 -5.67
N ILE A 38 17.95 -1.52 -5.67
CA ILE A 38 16.56 -1.79 -6.10
C ILE A 38 16.51 -2.17 -7.59
N ARG A 39 17.34 -1.53 -8.41
CA ARG A 39 17.43 -1.87 -9.84
C ARG A 39 18.08 -3.24 -10.04
N TYR A 40 19.10 -3.57 -9.25
CA TYR A 40 19.80 -4.85 -9.34
C TYR A 40 18.90 -6.04 -8.95
N GLU A 41 18.02 -5.91 -7.97
CA GLU A 41 17.12 -7.00 -7.56
C GLU A 41 15.96 -7.27 -8.53
N THR A 42 15.60 -6.29 -9.38
CA THR A 42 14.42 -6.36 -10.26
C THR A 42 14.45 -7.55 -11.24
N PRO A 43 15.56 -7.84 -11.97
CA PRO A 43 15.66 -9.03 -12.82
C PRO A 43 15.47 -10.36 -12.10
N TYR A 44 16.04 -10.51 -10.90
CA TYR A 44 15.94 -11.74 -10.12
C TYR A 44 14.50 -11.97 -9.65
N LEU A 45 13.82 -10.91 -9.23
CA LEU A 45 12.39 -10.96 -8.90
C LEU A 45 11.56 -11.36 -10.12
N ALA A 46 11.84 -10.78 -11.29
CA ALA A 46 11.14 -11.13 -12.53
C ALA A 46 11.32 -12.60 -12.89
N TRP A 47 12.54 -13.13 -12.74
CA TRP A 47 12.83 -14.54 -12.96
C TRP A 47 12.07 -15.47 -12.00
N VAL A 48 12.01 -15.12 -10.71
CA VAL A 48 11.22 -15.88 -9.73
C VAL A 48 9.74 -15.81 -10.07
N GLN A 49 9.23 -14.61 -10.39
CA GLN A 49 7.84 -14.37 -10.71
C GLN A 49 7.41 -15.17 -11.95
N GLU A 50 8.22 -15.20 -13.02
CA GLU A 50 7.91 -15.99 -14.22
C GLU A 50 7.80 -17.50 -13.92
N ARG A 51 8.60 -18.01 -12.98
CA ARG A 51 8.67 -19.45 -12.69
C ARG A 51 7.58 -19.94 -11.72
N VAL A 52 7.15 -19.09 -10.80
CA VAL A 52 6.19 -19.47 -9.73
C VAL A 52 4.76 -19.06 -10.09
N ARG A 53 4.57 -18.20 -11.11
CA ARG A 53 3.23 -17.68 -11.42
C ARG A 53 2.26 -18.72 -11.94
N THR A 54 1.08 -18.73 -11.34
CA THR A 54 -0.08 -19.51 -11.79
C THR A 54 -1.35 -18.73 -11.46
N PRO A 55 -2.44 -18.87 -12.23
CA PRO A 55 -3.68 -18.13 -11.97
C PRO A 55 -4.27 -18.32 -10.56
N ALA A 56 -4.05 -19.51 -9.96
CA ALA A 56 -4.49 -19.80 -8.61
C ALA A 56 -3.67 -19.03 -7.56
N LEU A 57 -2.35 -19.00 -7.71
CA LEU A 57 -1.46 -18.25 -6.81
C LEU A 57 -1.61 -16.73 -6.99
N ASP A 58 -1.81 -16.25 -8.22
CA ASP A 58 -2.16 -14.84 -8.50
C ASP A 58 -3.39 -14.42 -7.70
N SER A 59 -4.43 -15.26 -7.70
CA SER A 59 -5.67 -15.00 -6.96
C SER A 59 -5.47 -15.06 -5.44
N TYR A 60 -4.72 -16.05 -4.97
CA TYR A 60 -4.42 -16.22 -3.55
C TYR A 60 -3.66 -15.01 -3.00
N PHE A 61 -2.53 -14.63 -3.61
CA PHE A 61 -1.71 -13.51 -3.12
C PHE A 61 -2.36 -12.14 -3.33
N ALA A 62 -3.16 -11.96 -4.39
CA ALA A 62 -3.96 -10.74 -4.55
C ALA A 62 -5.02 -10.62 -3.44
N PHE A 63 -5.67 -11.73 -3.07
CA PHE A 63 -6.65 -11.73 -1.98
C PHE A 63 -5.99 -11.54 -0.62
N THR A 64 -4.89 -12.23 -0.34
CA THR A 64 -4.21 -12.10 0.96
C THR A 64 -3.62 -10.71 1.14
N ALA A 65 -3.18 -10.04 0.08
CA ALA A 65 -2.76 -8.64 0.15
C ALA A 65 -3.86 -7.70 0.71
N ASN A 66 -5.15 -8.03 0.56
CA ASN A 66 -6.23 -7.23 1.14
C ASN A 66 -6.25 -7.27 2.67
N LEU A 67 -5.69 -8.31 3.30
CA LEU A 67 -5.56 -8.40 4.77
C LEU A 67 -4.60 -7.32 5.34
N GLY A 68 -3.80 -6.69 4.48
CA GLY A 68 -2.92 -5.57 4.85
C GLY A 68 -3.53 -4.19 4.64
N THR A 69 -4.82 -4.09 4.26
CA THR A 69 -5.45 -2.82 3.85
C THR A 69 -6.20 -2.13 5.00
N HIS A 70 -6.37 -0.81 4.88
CA HIS A 70 -7.15 0.01 5.83
C HIS A 70 -8.57 -0.53 6.05
N THR A 71 -9.22 -1.01 4.97
CA THR A 71 -10.56 -1.61 5.04
C THR A 71 -10.60 -2.81 5.96
N PHE A 72 -9.63 -3.71 5.81
CA PHE A 72 -9.56 -4.91 6.64
C PHE A 72 -9.40 -4.52 8.10
N PHE A 73 -8.47 -3.61 8.41
CA PHE A 73 -8.28 -3.14 9.79
C PHE A 73 -9.51 -2.42 10.35
N MET A 74 -10.21 -1.59 9.56
CA MET A 74 -11.41 -0.89 10.01
C MET A 74 -12.55 -1.83 10.41
N VAL A 75 -12.64 -3.02 9.81
CA VAL A 75 -13.71 -4.00 10.11
C VAL A 75 -13.28 -5.00 11.19
N PHE A 76 -12.08 -5.56 11.09
CA PHE A 76 -11.67 -6.69 11.92
C PHE A 76 -11.06 -6.28 13.27
N LEU A 77 -10.37 -5.14 13.35
CA LEU A 77 -9.77 -4.69 14.60
C LEU A 77 -10.82 -4.35 15.69
N PRO A 78 -11.95 -3.68 15.37
CA PRO A 78 -13.01 -3.43 16.34
C PRO A 78 -13.62 -4.68 16.99
N ILE A 79 -13.62 -5.80 16.26
CA ILE A 79 -14.14 -7.08 16.76
C ILE A 79 -13.41 -7.50 18.03
N LEU A 80 -12.10 -7.23 18.14
CA LEU A 80 -11.33 -7.52 19.35
C LEU A 80 -11.91 -6.80 20.57
N PHE A 81 -12.28 -5.53 20.43
CA PHE A 81 -12.88 -4.75 21.51
C PHE A 81 -14.29 -5.27 21.84
N TRP A 82 -15.11 -5.53 20.82
CA TRP A 82 -16.49 -5.97 21.04
C TRP A 82 -16.60 -7.39 21.59
N CYS A 83 -15.56 -8.21 21.43
CA CYS A 83 -15.43 -9.54 22.03
C CYS A 83 -14.65 -9.52 23.36
N GLY A 84 -14.39 -8.35 23.95
CA GLY A 84 -13.76 -8.25 25.28
C GLY A 84 -12.24 -8.47 25.29
N TYR A 85 -11.57 -8.52 24.13
CA TYR A 85 -10.11 -8.59 24.02
C TYR A 85 -9.50 -7.19 23.90
N THR A 86 -9.82 -6.29 24.84
CA THR A 86 -9.45 -4.87 24.76
C THR A 86 -7.94 -4.63 24.80
N SER A 87 -7.20 -5.33 25.68
CA SER A 87 -5.74 -5.22 25.77
C SER A 87 -5.06 -5.60 24.44
N LEU A 88 -5.45 -6.76 23.87
CA LEU A 88 -4.98 -7.18 22.55
C LEU A 88 -5.37 -6.16 21.47
N GLY A 89 -6.60 -5.67 21.49
CA GLY A 89 -7.10 -4.63 20.58
C GLY A 89 -6.24 -3.36 20.62
N ARG A 90 -5.94 -2.83 21.81
CA ARG A 90 -5.07 -1.64 21.98
C ARG A 90 -3.67 -1.89 21.45
N GLY A 91 -3.06 -3.03 21.79
CA GLY A 91 -1.74 -3.41 21.28
C GLY A 91 -1.71 -3.48 19.75
N MET A 92 -2.75 -4.05 19.13
CA MET A 92 -2.87 -4.11 17.66
C MET A 92 -3.07 -2.72 17.03
N VAL A 93 -3.83 -1.83 17.65
CA VAL A 93 -3.96 -0.43 17.18
C VAL A 93 -2.61 0.26 17.18
N HIS A 94 -1.86 0.16 18.27
CA HIS A 94 -0.54 0.81 18.39
C HIS A 94 0.44 0.28 17.36
N LEU A 95 0.48 -1.04 17.15
CA LEU A 95 1.37 -1.66 16.18
C LEU A 95 1.04 -1.27 14.75
N LEU A 96 -0.23 -1.38 14.36
CA LEU A 96 -0.65 -1.03 13.00
C LEU A 96 -0.46 0.46 12.73
N ALA A 97 -0.81 1.32 13.69
CA ALA A 97 -0.65 2.76 13.54
C ALA A 97 0.82 3.16 13.45
N SER A 98 1.68 2.61 14.33
CA SER A 98 3.12 2.85 14.30
C SER A 98 3.74 2.29 13.02
N GLY A 99 3.33 1.09 12.59
CA GLY A 99 3.83 0.44 11.38
C GLY A 99 3.53 1.26 10.12
N VAL A 100 2.30 1.76 9.97
CA VAL A 100 1.95 2.65 8.85
C VAL A 100 2.66 3.99 8.97
N PHE A 101 2.69 4.60 10.14
CA PHE A 101 3.35 5.89 10.35
C PHE A 101 4.85 5.83 10.07
N PHE A 102 5.60 4.91 10.67
CA PHE A 102 7.06 4.85 10.49
C PHE A 102 7.46 4.36 9.10
N SER A 103 6.76 3.38 8.54
CA SER A 103 7.04 2.97 7.16
C SER A 103 6.70 4.08 6.15
N GLY A 104 5.56 4.78 6.34
CA GLY A 104 5.17 5.96 5.55
C GLY A 104 6.15 7.12 5.69
N PHE A 105 6.66 7.35 6.90
CA PHE A 105 7.69 8.35 7.17
C PHE A 105 8.96 8.05 6.37
N ILE A 106 9.45 6.80 6.40
CA ILE A 106 10.67 6.40 5.66
C ILE A 106 10.42 6.46 4.14
N LYS A 107 9.23 6.07 3.67
CA LYS A 107 8.81 6.18 2.27
C LYS A 107 8.93 7.62 1.76
N ASP A 108 8.29 8.57 2.44
CA ASP A 108 8.33 9.98 2.04
C ASP A 108 9.72 10.61 2.28
N LEU A 109 10.52 10.06 3.19
CA LEU A 109 11.89 10.52 3.44
C LEU A 109 12.85 10.17 2.30
N LEU A 110 12.79 8.93 1.79
CA LEU A 110 13.75 8.39 0.80
C LEU A 110 13.22 8.39 -0.64
N CYS A 111 11.89 8.46 -0.80
CA CYS A 111 11.18 8.54 -2.07
C CYS A 111 11.49 7.39 -3.05
N LEU A 112 12.00 6.25 -2.59
CA LEU A 112 12.54 5.18 -3.46
C LEU A 112 11.42 4.51 -4.27
N PRO A 113 11.66 4.27 -5.58
CA PRO A 113 10.65 3.70 -6.45
C PRO A 113 10.37 2.23 -6.12
N ARG A 114 9.23 1.74 -6.60
CA ARG A 114 8.96 0.30 -6.69
C ARG A 114 9.83 -0.35 -7.78
N PRO A 115 9.99 -1.69 -7.77
CA PRO A 115 10.59 -2.42 -8.88
C PRO A 115 9.90 -2.09 -10.23
N LEU A 116 10.70 -2.05 -11.30
CA LEU A 116 10.21 -1.72 -12.65
C LEU A 116 9.36 -2.86 -13.23
N SER A 117 8.29 -2.49 -13.93
CA SER A 117 7.36 -3.41 -14.58
C SER A 117 7.03 -2.88 -15.97
N PRO A 118 7.56 -3.43 -17.07
CA PRO A 118 8.41 -4.63 -17.21
C PRO A 118 9.82 -4.50 -16.60
N PRO A 119 10.54 -5.61 -16.32
CA PRO A 119 10.20 -7.02 -16.64
C PRO A 119 9.23 -7.72 -15.67
N LEU A 120 8.99 -7.15 -14.48
CA LEU A 120 7.97 -7.66 -13.57
C LEU A 120 6.57 -7.38 -14.09
N GLN A 121 5.58 -8.12 -13.58
CA GLN A 121 4.17 -7.80 -13.74
C GLN A 121 3.57 -7.50 -12.37
N ARG A 122 3.03 -6.29 -12.20
CA ARG A 122 2.37 -5.90 -10.96
C ARG A 122 1.00 -6.56 -10.88
N ILE A 123 0.73 -7.19 -9.73
CA ILE A 123 -0.55 -7.83 -9.41
C ILE A 123 -1.16 -7.06 -8.23
N THR A 124 -2.25 -6.35 -8.48
CA THR A 124 -2.98 -5.65 -7.41
C THR A 124 -4.48 -5.69 -7.63
N MET A 125 -5.23 -5.60 -6.53
CA MET A 125 -6.66 -5.30 -6.55
C MET A 125 -6.94 -3.80 -6.34
N SER A 126 -5.92 -3.01 -5.98
CA SER A 126 -6.03 -1.57 -5.75
C SER A 126 -5.04 -0.79 -6.61
N GLY A 127 -5.56 -0.02 -7.58
CA GLY A 127 -4.74 0.84 -8.42
C GLY A 127 -4.07 2.01 -7.68
N SER A 128 -4.50 2.37 -6.46
CA SER A 128 -3.80 3.41 -5.68
C SER A 128 -2.47 2.91 -5.11
N ALA A 129 -2.31 1.60 -4.91
CA ALA A 129 -1.08 1.04 -4.36
C ALA A 129 0.14 1.27 -5.27
N ALA A 130 -0.07 1.40 -6.58
CA ALA A 130 0.98 1.69 -7.56
C ALA A 130 1.50 3.14 -7.47
N LEU A 131 0.74 4.06 -6.88
CA LEU A 131 1.10 5.48 -6.75
C LEU A 131 2.06 5.75 -5.58
N GLU A 132 2.28 4.76 -4.72
CA GLU A 132 3.15 4.89 -3.56
C GLU A 132 4.59 4.48 -3.82
N TYR A 133 5.50 5.08 -3.06
CA TYR A 133 6.89 4.62 -2.96
C TYR A 133 7.01 3.16 -2.49
N GLY A 134 8.06 2.50 -2.95
CA GLY A 134 8.33 1.08 -2.70
C GLY A 134 8.97 0.82 -1.34
N PHE A 135 9.95 1.62 -0.94
CA PHE A 135 10.75 1.33 0.24
C PHE A 135 10.30 2.10 1.49
N PRO A 136 10.13 1.45 2.66
CA PRO A 136 10.04 0.01 2.90
C PRO A 136 8.62 -0.54 2.67
N SER A 137 8.46 -1.86 2.68
CA SER A 137 7.14 -2.50 2.55
C SER A 137 6.28 -2.32 3.82
N THR A 138 5.25 -1.47 3.75
CA THR A 138 4.28 -1.25 4.83
C THR A 138 3.47 -2.51 5.16
N HIS A 139 3.03 -3.29 4.16
CA HIS A 139 2.32 -4.54 4.42
C HIS A 139 3.20 -5.58 5.14
N SER A 140 4.48 -5.69 4.76
CA SER A 140 5.42 -6.57 5.46
C SER A 140 5.67 -6.08 6.90
N THR A 141 5.85 -4.77 7.08
CA THR A 141 6.00 -4.14 8.40
C THR A 141 4.82 -4.48 9.31
N ASN A 142 3.59 -4.23 8.85
CA ASN A 142 2.38 -4.47 9.64
C ASN A 142 2.19 -5.97 9.92
N ALA A 143 2.28 -6.83 8.90
CA ALA A 143 2.07 -8.26 9.06
C ALA A 143 3.08 -8.88 10.05
N VAL A 144 4.36 -8.52 9.94
CA VAL A 144 5.39 -9.00 10.87
C VAL A 144 5.17 -8.42 12.26
N SER A 145 4.81 -7.14 12.39
CA SER A 145 4.58 -6.52 13.71
C SER A 145 3.43 -7.19 14.47
N VAL A 146 2.30 -7.43 13.80
CA VAL A 146 1.13 -8.11 14.36
C VAL A 146 1.45 -9.57 14.68
N ALA A 147 2.10 -10.28 13.76
CA ALA A 147 2.43 -11.68 13.94
C ALA A 147 3.44 -11.91 15.06
N ALA A 148 4.53 -11.12 15.11
CA ALA A 148 5.54 -11.23 16.15
C ALA A 148 4.96 -10.91 17.53
N TYR A 149 4.12 -9.88 17.64
CA TYR A 149 3.44 -9.56 18.89
C TYR A 149 2.45 -10.66 19.32
N ALA A 150 1.63 -11.17 18.40
CA ALA A 150 0.71 -12.27 18.68
C ALA A 150 1.45 -13.55 19.10
N LEU A 151 2.54 -13.91 18.42
CA LEU A 151 3.38 -15.05 18.79
C LEU A 151 4.05 -14.85 20.15
N ALA A 152 4.48 -13.65 20.50
CA ALA A 152 5.03 -13.35 21.81
C ALA A 152 3.98 -13.53 22.93
N LEU A 153 2.75 -13.07 22.70
CA LEU A 153 1.64 -13.27 23.64
C LEU A 153 1.24 -14.76 23.75
N LEU A 154 1.15 -15.48 22.63
CA LEU A 154 0.82 -16.91 22.62
C LEU A 154 1.85 -17.76 23.36
N ASN A 155 3.13 -17.39 23.28
CA ASN A 155 4.22 -18.07 23.98
C ASN A 155 4.52 -17.49 25.37
N SER A 156 3.72 -16.53 25.85
CA SER A 156 3.90 -15.97 27.19
C SER A 156 3.49 -16.99 28.27
N PRO A 157 4.16 -16.98 29.44
CA PRO A 157 3.82 -17.88 30.54
C PRO A 157 2.43 -17.62 31.14
N GLU A 158 1.84 -16.46 30.84
CA GLU A 158 0.51 -16.03 31.29
C GLU A 158 -0.62 -16.56 30.38
N SER A 159 -0.29 -17.24 29.28
CA SER A 159 -1.28 -17.77 28.34
C SER A 159 -2.12 -18.87 28.98
N THR A 160 -3.40 -18.61 29.19
CA THR A 160 -4.38 -19.56 29.74
C THR A 160 -4.99 -20.48 28.67
N LEU A 161 -4.51 -20.40 27.43
CA LEU A 161 -5.03 -21.15 26.30
C LEU A 161 -4.61 -22.64 26.36
N SER A 162 -5.53 -23.53 25.96
CA SER A 162 -5.20 -24.94 25.78
C SER A 162 -4.03 -25.11 24.78
N PRO A 163 -3.08 -26.04 25.02
CA PRO A 163 -1.94 -26.26 24.14
C PRO A 163 -2.34 -26.50 22.67
N GLN A 164 -3.44 -27.21 22.44
CA GLN A 164 -3.93 -27.49 21.08
C GLN A 164 -4.39 -26.21 20.37
N VAL A 165 -5.14 -25.36 21.07
CA VAL A 165 -5.61 -24.07 20.53
C VAL A 165 -4.42 -23.15 20.27
N ASN A 166 -3.44 -23.13 21.17
CA ASN A 166 -2.23 -22.35 21.03
C ASN A 166 -1.45 -22.74 19.74
N ILE A 167 -1.21 -24.04 19.53
CA ILE A 167 -0.53 -24.55 18.32
C ILE A 167 -1.28 -24.13 17.05
N VAL A 168 -2.62 -24.26 17.03
CA VAL A 168 -3.43 -23.87 15.87
C VAL A 168 -3.32 -22.35 15.60
N LEU A 169 -3.38 -21.52 16.64
CA LEU A 169 -3.24 -20.06 16.49
C LEU A 169 -1.84 -19.66 16.02
N GLN A 170 -0.79 -20.33 16.50
CA GLN A 170 0.57 -20.12 15.99
C GLN A 170 0.67 -20.51 14.52
N ALA A 171 0.13 -21.67 14.13
CA ALA A 171 0.14 -22.11 12.73
C ALA A 171 -0.60 -21.13 11.81
N ILE A 172 -1.75 -20.62 12.23
CA ILE A 172 -2.50 -19.57 11.50
C ILE A 172 -1.68 -18.29 11.39
N THR A 173 -1.00 -17.89 12.48
CA THR A 173 -0.18 -16.67 12.51
C THR A 173 1.03 -16.78 11.58
N TYR A 174 1.71 -17.93 11.56
CA TYR A 174 2.79 -18.22 10.61
C TYR A 174 2.29 -18.23 9.17
N LEU A 175 1.14 -18.86 8.90
CA LEU A 175 0.53 -18.86 7.58
C LEU A 175 0.20 -17.44 7.10
N TYR A 176 -0.38 -16.62 7.99
CA TYR A 176 -0.69 -15.22 7.73
C TYR A 176 0.56 -14.42 7.36
N VAL A 177 1.60 -14.42 8.21
CA VAL A 177 2.80 -13.61 7.96
C VAL A 177 3.56 -14.07 6.71
N CYS A 178 3.71 -15.38 6.52
CA CYS A 178 4.34 -15.94 5.33
C CYS A 178 3.58 -15.56 4.06
N SER A 179 2.24 -15.64 4.09
CA SER A 179 1.39 -15.29 2.94
C SER A 179 1.56 -13.83 2.52
N ILE A 180 1.55 -12.89 3.49
CA ILE A 180 1.70 -11.47 3.18
C ILE A 180 3.11 -11.15 2.70
N VAL A 181 4.14 -11.60 3.43
CA VAL A 181 5.54 -11.28 3.13
C VAL A 181 5.94 -11.82 1.76
N LEU A 182 5.66 -13.10 1.48
CA LEU A 182 5.93 -13.69 0.18
C LEU A 182 5.03 -13.10 -0.91
N GLY A 183 3.78 -12.78 -0.58
CA GLY A 183 2.85 -12.14 -1.50
C GLY A 183 3.34 -10.80 -2.03
N ARG A 184 4.06 -9.98 -1.23
CA ARG A 184 4.60 -8.70 -1.70
C ARG A 184 5.68 -8.86 -2.78
N LEU A 185 6.49 -9.91 -2.67
CA LEU A 185 7.49 -10.28 -3.67
C LEU A 185 6.82 -10.90 -4.90
N TYR A 186 5.89 -11.84 -4.68
CA TYR A 186 5.15 -12.53 -5.73
C TYR A 186 4.36 -11.57 -6.62
N CYS A 187 3.67 -10.60 -6.03
CA CYS A 187 2.87 -9.60 -6.74
C CYS A 187 3.72 -8.53 -7.46
N GLY A 188 5.06 -8.58 -7.35
CA GLY A 188 5.97 -7.63 -8.01
C GLY A 188 5.87 -6.19 -7.49
N MET A 189 5.29 -6.00 -6.30
CA MET A 189 5.06 -4.66 -5.74
C MET A 189 6.26 -4.14 -4.94
N HIS A 190 7.12 -5.02 -4.46
CA HIS A 190 8.29 -4.68 -3.62
C HIS A 190 9.50 -5.54 -3.95
N GLY A 191 10.66 -4.96 -3.69
CA GLY A 191 11.96 -5.63 -3.72
C GLY A 191 12.20 -6.57 -2.54
N PHE A 192 13.28 -7.37 -2.61
CA PHE A 192 13.77 -8.12 -1.45
C PHE A 192 14.22 -7.15 -0.35
N PHE A 193 14.92 -6.09 -0.72
CA PHE A 193 15.40 -5.09 0.23
C PHE A 193 14.24 -4.38 0.96
N ASP A 194 13.21 -3.97 0.23
CA ASP A 194 11.99 -3.36 0.78
C ASP A 194 11.32 -4.24 1.84
N VAL A 195 11.25 -5.55 1.55
CA VAL A 195 10.59 -6.54 2.41
C VAL A 195 11.44 -6.85 3.63
N VAL A 196 12.75 -7.05 3.48
CA VAL A 196 13.65 -7.32 4.61
C VAL A 196 13.64 -6.16 5.61
N ILE A 197 13.82 -4.92 5.14
CA ILE A 197 13.78 -3.75 6.03
C ILE A 197 12.38 -3.56 6.65
N GLY A 198 11.31 -3.80 5.88
CA GLY A 198 9.95 -3.81 6.41
C GLY A 198 9.76 -4.83 7.54
N CYS A 199 10.24 -6.06 7.36
CA CYS A 199 10.18 -7.10 8.40
C CYS A 199 10.99 -6.72 9.65
N LEU A 200 12.19 -6.16 9.49
CA LEU A 200 13.02 -5.70 10.62
C LEU A 200 12.33 -4.57 11.39
N LEU A 201 11.75 -3.60 10.68
CA LEU A 201 10.96 -2.52 11.30
C LEU A 201 9.74 -3.08 12.03
N GLY A 202 9.03 -4.03 11.42
CA GLY A 202 7.87 -4.68 12.03
C GLY A 202 8.22 -5.42 13.31
N PHE A 203 9.32 -6.18 13.30
CA PHE A 203 9.82 -6.88 14.48
C PHE A 203 10.25 -5.92 15.59
N LEU A 204 10.94 -4.83 15.25
CA LEU A 204 11.31 -3.78 16.20
C LEU A 204 10.07 -3.17 16.87
N LEU A 205 9.02 -2.86 16.10
CA LEU A 205 7.78 -2.32 16.65
C LEU A 205 7.06 -3.33 17.55
N ALA A 206 7.02 -4.60 17.17
CA ALA A 206 6.47 -5.68 18.00
C ALA A 206 7.21 -5.80 19.34
N PHE A 207 8.54 -5.76 19.30
CA PHE A 207 9.38 -5.76 20.49
C PHE A 207 9.07 -4.57 21.39
N LEU A 208 9.03 -3.35 20.83
CA LEU A 208 8.71 -2.14 21.59
C LEU A 208 7.31 -2.19 22.21
N GLN A 209 6.29 -2.67 21.47
CA GLN A 209 4.94 -2.81 22.00
C GLN A 209 4.85 -3.90 23.09
N TYR A 210 5.54 -5.02 22.93
CA TYR A 210 5.55 -6.07 23.93
C TYR A 210 6.21 -5.60 25.24
N THR A 211 7.33 -4.88 25.14
CA THR A 211 8.09 -4.40 26.30
C THR A 211 7.47 -3.17 26.97
N PHE A 212 7.04 -2.17 26.20
CA PHE A 212 6.59 -0.88 26.73
C PHE A 212 5.07 -0.69 26.69
N GLY A 213 4.33 -1.57 26.00
CA GLY A 213 2.87 -1.48 25.88
C GLY A 213 2.14 -1.39 27.22
N PRO A 214 2.43 -2.29 28.20
CA PRO A 214 1.83 -2.21 29.53
C PRO A 214 2.10 -0.88 30.24
N THR A 215 3.32 -0.36 30.13
CA THR A 215 3.70 0.94 30.72
C THR A 215 2.96 2.11 30.07
N ILE A 216 2.76 2.07 28.75
CA ILE A 216 1.96 3.08 28.03
C ILE A 216 0.52 3.03 28.52
N ASP A 217 -0.06 1.84 28.65
CA ASP A 217 -1.44 1.67 29.11
C ASP A 217 -1.61 2.17 30.55
N GLU A 218 -0.69 1.82 31.45
CA GLU A 218 -0.68 2.29 32.83
C GLU A 218 -0.53 3.81 32.93
N TYR A 219 0.34 4.41 32.11
CA TYR A 219 0.48 5.86 32.03
C TYR A 219 -0.83 6.52 31.60
N VAL A 220 -1.53 5.95 30.63
CA VAL A 220 -2.79 6.52 30.11
C VAL A 220 -3.90 6.41 31.15
N VAL A 221 -4.00 5.29 31.87
CA VAL A 221 -4.99 5.11 32.96
C VAL A 221 -4.73 6.09 34.11
N SER A 222 -3.46 6.24 34.51
CA SER A 222 -3.06 7.11 35.62
C SER A 222 -2.97 8.60 35.23
N ALA A 223 -3.01 8.92 33.94
CA ALA A 223 -2.83 10.28 33.45
C ALA A 223 -3.91 11.25 33.97
N THR A 224 -3.46 12.44 34.34
CA THR A 224 -4.35 13.61 34.47
C THR A 224 -4.68 14.17 33.08
N GLY A 225 -5.66 15.08 32.99
CA GLY A 225 -6.00 15.72 31.69
C GLY A 225 -4.80 16.40 31.01
N ARG A 226 -3.80 16.86 31.78
CA ARG A 226 -2.53 17.38 31.24
C ARG A 226 -1.69 16.31 30.55
N GLY A 227 -1.61 15.10 31.13
CA GLY A 227 -0.87 13.97 30.56
C GLY A 227 -1.45 13.52 29.22
N VAL A 228 -2.77 13.43 29.12
CA VAL A 228 -3.46 13.10 27.86
C VAL A 228 -3.29 14.20 26.82
N THR A 229 -3.38 15.47 27.23
CA THR A 229 -3.12 16.60 26.34
C THR A 229 -1.71 16.53 25.77
N LEU A 230 -0.71 16.14 26.57
CA LEU A 230 0.67 15.94 26.09
C LEU A 230 0.76 14.82 25.05
N VAL A 231 0.08 13.68 25.26
CA VAL A 231 0.03 12.59 24.26
C VAL A 231 -0.60 13.07 22.95
N ILE A 232 -1.69 13.82 23.02
CA ILE A 232 -2.34 14.43 21.84
C ILE A 232 -1.35 15.34 21.10
N LEU A 233 -0.69 16.26 21.82
CA LEU A 233 0.29 17.19 21.24
C LEU A 233 1.47 16.44 20.61
N LEU A 234 1.93 15.35 21.23
CA LEU A 234 3.00 14.52 20.68
C LEU A 234 2.58 13.86 19.37
N ILE A 235 1.38 13.27 19.30
CA ILE A 235 0.85 12.67 18.06
C ILE A 235 0.68 13.73 16.96
N LEU A 236 0.14 14.90 17.29
CA LEU A 236 0.01 16.02 16.34
C LEU A 236 1.38 16.52 15.89
N GLY A 237 2.36 16.58 16.79
CA GLY A 237 3.75 16.88 16.49
C GLY A 237 4.36 15.87 15.52
N LEU A 238 4.15 14.58 15.73
CA LEU A 238 4.58 13.50 14.84
C LEU A 238 3.98 13.63 13.43
N VAL A 239 2.67 13.90 13.32
CA VAL A 239 2.01 14.17 12.03
C VAL A 239 2.63 15.40 11.35
N ARG A 240 2.98 16.42 12.12
CA ARG A 240 3.55 17.68 11.61
C ARG A 240 4.98 17.52 11.10
N ILE A 241 5.81 16.69 11.75
CA ILE A 241 7.20 16.44 11.31
C ILE A 241 7.30 15.44 10.16
N HIS A 242 6.19 14.78 9.79
CA HIS A 242 6.15 13.82 8.69
C HIS A 242 6.72 14.45 7.41
N PRO A 243 7.75 13.84 6.77
CA PRO A 243 8.42 14.39 5.61
C PRO A 243 7.47 14.77 4.49
N GLU A 244 7.74 15.89 3.84
CA GLU A 244 7.13 16.19 2.54
C GLU A 244 7.84 15.38 1.46
N PRO A 245 7.09 14.56 0.68
CA PRO A 245 7.67 13.77 -0.40
C PRO A 245 8.08 14.65 -1.58
N ALA A 246 8.91 14.10 -2.48
CA ALA A 246 9.28 14.75 -3.74
C ALA A 246 8.15 14.67 -4.79
N ASP A 247 7.32 13.62 -4.70
CA ASP A 247 6.18 13.36 -5.58
C ASP A 247 4.88 13.24 -4.78
N ASP A 248 3.76 13.22 -5.49
CA ASP A 248 2.42 13.09 -4.90
C ASP A 248 2.18 11.65 -4.36
N CYS A 249 2.70 11.30 -3.17
CA CYS A 249 2.42 10.01 -2.49
C CYS A 249 1.22 10.11 -1.53
N PRO A 250 0.30 9.11 -1.48
CA PRO A 250 -0.73 9.01 -0.44
C PRO A 250 -0.20 8.53 0.94
N CYS A 251 1.10 8.29 1.09
CA CYS A 251 1.76 7.85 2.32
C CYS A 251 1.37 8.69 3.56
N PHE A 252 1.35 10.03 3.41
CA PHE A 252 0.96 10.96 4.47
C PHE A 252 -0.52 10.86 4.84
N ASP A 253 -1.40 10.66 3.86
CA ASP A 253 -2.84 10.52 4.06
C ASP A 253 -3.17 9.33 4.96
N ASP A 254 -2.47 8.21 4.75
CA ASP A 254 -2.63 6.99 5.53
C ASP A 254 -2.07 7.17 6.96
N SER A 255 -0.93 7.86 7.08
CA SER A 255 -0.31 8.18 8.37
C SER A 255 -1.21 9.07 9.23
N VAL A 256 -1.91 10.05 8.63
CA VAL A 256 -2.87 10.91 9.34
C VAL A 256 -4.09 10.13 9.80
N ALA A 257 -4.61 9.21 8.97
CA ALA A 257 -5.74 8.38 9.35
C ALA A 257 -5.41 7.52 10.58
N PHE A 258 -4.26 6.83 10.57
CA PHE A 258 -3.83 6.01 11.70
C PHE A 258 -3.48 6.84 12.94
N ALA A 259 -2.83 8.00 12.78
CA ALA A 259 -2.61 8.93 13.89
C ALA A 259 -3.92 9.38 14.53
N GLY A 260 -4.96 9.61 13.72
CA GLY A 260 -6.32 9.87 14.20
C GLY A 260 -6.87 8.70 15.02
N VAL A 261 -6.79 7.47 14.53
CA VAL A 261 -7.23 6.28 15.29
C VAL A 261 -6.49 6.18 16.63
N THR A 262 -5.17 6.36 16.66
CA THR A 262 -4.38 6.31 17.90
C THR A 262 -4.79 7.41 18.86
N LEU A 263 -4.95 8.66 18.38
CA LEU A 263 -5.40 9.77 19.21
C LEU A 263 -6.77 9.47 19.82
N GLY A 264 -7.73 9.05 19.00
CA GLY A 264 -9.07 8.68 19.46
C GLY A 264 -9.05 7.54 20.47
N ALA A 265 -8.25 6.49 20.22
CA ALA A 265 -8.13 5.33 21.10
C ALA A 265 -7.53 5.72 22.47
N GLN A 266 -6.50 6.57 22.48
CA GLN A 266 -5.85 7.03 23.70
C GLN A 266 -6.78 7.88 24.57
N VAL A 267 -7.52 8.81 23.95
CA VAL A 267 -8.49 9.64 24.67
C VAL A 267 -9.68 8.81 25.15
N ALA A 268 -10.21 7.90 24.32
CA ALA A 268 -11.30 7.02 24.70
C ALA A 268 -10.87 6.10 25.85
N TYR A 269 -9.68 5.53 25.80
CA TYR A 269 -9.17 4.67 26.86
C TYR A 269 -9.07 5.42 28.19
N TRP A 270 -8.46 6.61 28.18
CA TRP A 270 -8.37 7.45 29.38
C TRP A 270 -9.76 7.82 29.94
N HIS A 271 -10.68 8.21 29.07
CA HIS A 271 -12.03 8.62 29.49
C HIS A 271 -12.77 7.45 30.13
N ILE A 272 -12.76 6.29 29.46
CA ILE A 272 -13.46 5.09 29.93
C ILE A 272 -12.83 4.58 31.23
N ALA A 273 -11.50 4.55 31.35
CA ALA A 273 -10.82 4.10 32.56
C ALA A 273 -11.14 4.95 33.80
N ARG A 274 -11.63 6.17 33.61
CA ARG A 274 -12.13 7.05 34.69
C ARG A 274 -13.63 6.96 34.90
N SER A 275 -14.34 6.36 33.97
CA SER A 275 -15.78 6.13 34.06
C SER A 275 -16.05 4.77 34.70
N SER A 276 -17.14 4.64 35.46
CA SER A 276 -17.59 3.34 35.99
C SER A 276 -18.42 2.53 34.98
N LEU A 277 -18.16 2.72 33.69
CA LEU A 277 -19.04 2.30 32.60
C LEU A 277 -18.65 0.95 31.98
N MET A 278 -17.42 0.52 32.21
CA MET A 278 -16.85 -0.72 31.69
C MET A 278 -16.35 -1.60 32.85
N TRP A 279 -15.94 -2.83 32.55
CA TRP A 279 -15.38 -3.72 33.56
C TRP A 279 -13.92 -3.36 33.86
N ASP A 280 -13.54 -3.43 35.14
CA ASP A 280 -12.14 -3.24 35.56
C ASP A 280 -11.33 -4.54 35.51
N GLU A 281 -12.01 -5.68 35.38
CA GLU A 281 -11.42 -7.02 35.27
C GLU A 281 -11.69 -7.63 33.87
N PRO A 282 -10.72 -8.35 33.27
CA PRO A 282 -9.37 -8.66 33.76
C PRO A 282 -8.36 -7.52 33.55
N VAL A 283 -8.74 -6.44 32.86
CA VAL A 283 -7.92 -5.25 32.63
C VAL A 283 -8.77 -3.99 32.76
N PRO A 284 -8.20 -2.84 33.17
CA PRO A 284 -8.96 -1.60 33.30
C PRO A 284 -9.62 -1.19 31.98
N ALA A 285 -10.85 -0.69 32.08
CA ALA A 285 -11.69 -0.27 30.94
C ALA A 285 -11.97 -1.40 29.92
N ASN A 286 -12.12 -2.64 30.40
CA ASN A 286 -12.46 -3.76 29.54
C ASN A 286 -13.94 -3.72 29.11
N VAL A 287 -14.16 -3.83 27.81
CA VAL A 287 -15.51 -3.83 27.23
C VAL A 287 -16.26 -5.08 27.70
N PRO A 288 -17.44 -4.93 28.34
CA PRO A 288 -18.24 -6.04 28.84
C PRO A 288 -18.60 -7.03 27.73
N PHE A 289 -18.11 -8.26 27.88
CA PHE A 289 -18.40 -9.36 26.99
C PHE A 289 -18.10 -10.71 27.66
N GLU A 290 -19.09 -11.60 27.65
CA GLU A 290 -18.90 -13.00 28.03
C GLU A 290 -19.68 -13.88 27.07
N PHE A 291 -18.97 -14.69 26.27
CA PHE A 291 -19.60 -15.48 25.20
C PHE A 291 -20.67 -16.45 25.74
N GLN A 292 -20.47 -16.99 26.94
CA GLN A 292 -21.41 -17.93 27.57
C GLN A 292 -22.77 -17.27 27.90
N ARG A 293 -22.77 -15.99 28.30
CA ARG A 293 -24.01 -15.25 28.63
C ARG A 293 -24.68 -14.64 27.41
N VAL A 294 -23.88 -14.08 26.51
CA VAL A 294 -24.37 -13.37 25.32
C VAL A 294 -24.87 -14.38 24.27
N GLY A 295 -24.16 -15.48 24.07
CA GLY A 295 -24.46 -16.49 23.06
C GLY A 295 -24.13 -16.04 21.63
N LEU A 296 -24.21 -16.97 20.68
CA LEU A 296 -23.75 -16.77 19.30
C LEU A 296 -24.58 -15.72 18.55
N VAL A 297 -25.91 -15.74 18.68
CA VAL A 297 -26.80 -14.85 17.92
C VAL A 297 -26.59 -13.39 18.32
N LYS A 298 -26.59 -13.09 19.63
CA LYS A 298 -26.33 -11.73 20.11
C LYS A 298 -24.92 -11.27 19.79
N THR A 299 -23.92 -12.17 19.84
CA THR A 299 -22.55 -11.86 19.43
C THR A 299 -22.51 -11.48 17.94
N ALA A 300 -23.12 -12.26 17.06
CA ALA A 300 -23.19 -11.94 15.63
C ALA A 300 -23.89 -10.61 15.37
N LEU A 301 -25.01 -10.35 16.07
CA LEU A 301 -25.75 -9.09 15.96
C LEU A 301 -24.91 -7.90 16.45
N ARG A 302 -24.18 -8.07 17.55
CA ARG A 302 -23.23 -7.07 18.10
C ARG A 302 -22.18 -6.69 17.07
N LEU A 303 -21.59 -7.67 16.37
CA LEU A 303 -20.60 -7.40 15.32
C LEU A 303 -21.22 -6.67 14.12
N ILE A 304 -22.38 -7.10 13.64
CA ILE A 304 -23.06 -6.48 12.49
C ILE A 304 -23.43 -5.03 12.83
N ILE A 305 -24.07 -4.80 13.97
CA ILE A 305 -24.47 -3.46 14.42
C ILE A 305 -23.24 -2.58 14.62
N GLY A 306 -22.19 -3.08 15.26
CA GLY A 306 -20.94 -2.35 15.46
C GLY A 306 -20.35 -1.90 14.13
N VAL A 307 -20.22 -2.80 13.16
CA VAL A 307 -19.71 -2.46 11.81
C VAL A 307 -20.60 -1.42 11.12
N LEU A 308 -21.93 -1.55 11.22
CA LEU A 308 -22.87 -0.56 10.68
C LEU A 308 -22.68 0.81 11.33
N MET A 309 -22.48 0.89 12.64
CA MET A 309 -22.22 2.16 13.34
C MET A 309 -20.96 2.86 12.81
N LEU A 310 -19.88 2.12 12.54
CA LEU A 310 -18.65 2.69 11.96
C LEU A 310 -18.87 3.26 10.57
N PHE A 311 -19.58 2.51 9.73
CA PHE A 311 -19.90 2.96 8.38
C PHE A 311 -20.84 4.17 8.39
N THR A 312 -21.85 4.19 9.26
CA THR A 312 -22.75 5.33 9.44
C THR A 312 -21.98 6.56 9.91
N TRP A 313 -21.09 6.41 10.89
CA TRP A 313 -20.24 7.51 11.35
C TRP A 313 -19.39 8.09 10.22
N ARG A 314 -18.70 7.24 9.46
CA ARG A 314 -17.87 7.68 8.33
C ARG A 314 -18.73 8.35 7.24
N ALA A 315 -19.90 7.78 6.93
CA ALA A 315 -20.82 8.29 5.92
C ALA A 315 -21.45 9.64 6.29
N VAL A 316 -21.68 9.92 7.57
CA VAL A 316 -22.27 11.18 8.05
C VAL A 316 -21.19 12.23 8.32
N THR A 317 -20.16 11.89 9.10
CA THR A 317 -19.17 12.86 9.61
C THR A 317 -18.32 13.42 8.49
N LYS A 318 -17.88 12.59 7.53
CA LYS A 318 -17.02 13.03 6.43
C LYS A 318 -17.67 14.14 5.58
N PRO A 319 -18.87 13.97 4.98
CA PRO A 319 -19.48 15.04 4.19
C PRO A 319 -19.86 16.26 5.01
N VAL A 320 -20.21 16.10 6.30
CA VAL A 320 -20.47 17.22 7.21
C VAL A 320 -19.21 18.06 7.39
N LEU A 321 -18.07 17.44 7.70
CA LEU A 321 -16.79 18.13 7.88
C LEU A 321 -16.29 18.78 6.58
N LEU A 322 -16.39 18.11 5.44
CA LEU A 322 -16.01 18.67 4.14
C LEU A 322 -16.87 19.87 3.72
N ARG A 323 -18.06 20.04 4.30
CA ARG A 323 -18.91 21.23 4.11
C ARG A 323 -18.61 22.32 5.15
N ALA A 324 -18.37 21.93 6.41
CA ALA A 324 -18.24 22.85 7.52
C ALA A 324 -16.84 23.47 7.67
N LEU A 325 -15.77 22.71 7.38
CA LEU A 325 -14.40 23.13 7.61
C LEU A 325 -13.82 24.13 6.58
N PRO A 326 -14.16 24.10 5.26
CA PRO A 326 -13.56 25.04 4.31
C PRO A 326 -13.75 26.54 4.64
N PRO A 327 -14.92 27.01 5.12
CA PRO A 327 -15.07 28.38 5.61
C PRO A 327 -14.14 28.71 6.79
N VAL A 328 -13.98 27.78 7.74
CA VAL A 328 -13.11 27.93 8.91
C VAL A 328 -11.65 28.04 8.47
N PHE A 329 -11.22 27.18 7.56
CA PHE A 329 -9.86 27.21 7.02
C PHE A 329 -9.57 28.51 6.27
N ARG A 330 -10.51 29.03 5.47
CA ARG A 330 -10.34 30.35 4.83
C ARG A 330 -10.21 31.48 5.85
N GLY A 331 -10.88 31.38 7.01
CA GLY A 331 -10.70 32.31 8.13
C GLY A 331 -9.31 32.20 8.76
N LEU A 332 -8.84 30.98 9.03
CA LEU A 332 -7.52 30.71 9.61
C LEU A 332 -6.37 31.08 8.65
N GLU A 333 -6.57 30.95 7.34
CA GLU A 333 -5.59 31.37 6.32
C GLU A 333 -5.37 32.88 6.37
N LYS A 334 -6.43 33.67 6.52
CA LYS A 334 -6.34 35.13 6.70
C LYS A 334 -5.56 35.51 7.96
N LEU A 335 -5.57 34.65 8.97
CA LEU A 335 -4.82 34.84 10.22
C LEU A 335 -3.38 34.33 10.14
N GLY A 336 -2.96 33.76 9.00
CA GLY A 336 -1.61 33.20 8.82
C GLY A 336 -1.34 31.95 9.66
N LEU A 337 -2.38 31.29 10.18
CA LEU A 337 -2.26 30.14 11.08
C LEU A 337 -2.27 28.79 10.34
N ILE A 338 -2.52 28.79 9.02
CA ILE A 338 -2.47 27.58 8.20
C ILE A 338 -1.06 27.38 7.67
N LEU A 339 -0.56 26.16 7.87
CA LEU A 339 0.74 25.75 7.39
C LEU A 339 0.56 24.97 6.09
N PRO A 340 0.90 25.56 4.92
CA PRO A 340 0.69 24.91 3.63
C PRO A 340 1.61 23.70 3.52
N ARG A 341 1.08 22.60 3.00
CA ARG A 341 1.83 21.37 2.71
C ARG A 341 1.87 21.16 1.19
N ARG A 342 3.01 20.70 0.67
CA ARG A 342 3.15 20.37 -0.75
C ARG A 342 2.08 19.36 -1.20
N PHE A 343 1.58 19.53 -2.43
CA PHE A 343 0.54 18.71 -3.07
C PHE A 343 -0.88 18.78 -2.48
N PHE A 344 -1.12 19.64 -1.48
CA PHE A 344 -2.45 19.95 -0.99
C PHE A 344 -2.89 21.32 -1.52
N ARG A 345 -4.12 21.40 -2.06
CA ARG A 345 -4.74 22.68 -2.40
C ARG A 345 -5.17 23.38 -1.12
N ASN A 346 -4.76 24.64 -0.99
CA ASN A 346 -5.11 25.50 0.13
C ASN A 346 -6.57 25.96 0.03
N ALA A 347 -7.20 26.21 1.17
CA ALA A 347 -8.59 26.66 1.28
C ALA A 347 -8.92 27.95 0.49
N SER A 348 -7.95 28.82 0.23
CA SER A 348 -8.10 29.98 -0.66
C SER A 348 -8.36 29.62 -2.12
N GLN A 349 -7.92 28.44 -2.57
CA GLN A 349 -7.93 28.04 -3.98
C GLN A 349 -9.17 27.23 -4.37
N TYR A 350 -10.09 26.97 -3.44
CA TYR A 350 -11.32 26.22 -3.71
C TYR A 350 -12.50 26.74 -2.89
N THR A 351 -13.71 26.64 -3.45
CA THR A 351 -14.95 27.04 -2.78
C THR A 351 -15.68 25.84 -2.18
N THR A 352 -15.71 24.73 -2.91
CA THR A 352 -16.39 23.49 -2.51
C THR A 352 -15.48 22.30 -2.76
N VAL A 353 -15.37 21.42 -1.76
CA VAL A 353 -14.75 20.10 -1.95
C VAL A 353 -15.81 19.15 -2.54
N PRO A 354 -15.51 18.42 -3.63
CA PRO A 354 -16.43 17.44 -4.19
C PRO A 354 -16.87 16.42 -3.13
N SER A 355 -18.17 16.14 -3.01
CA SER A 355 -18.71 15.22 -1.99
C SER A 355 -18.43 13.75 -2.27
N GLN A 356 -18.12 13.40 -3.52
CA GLN A 356 -17.82 12.03 -3.97
C GLN A 356 -16.34 11.90 -4.34
N LEU A 357 -15.44 12.23 -3.40
CA LEU A 357 -14.04 11.84 -3.54
C LEU A 357 -13.98 10.30 -3.52
N ARG A 358 -13.59 9.69 -4.64
CA ARG A 358 -13.18 8.28 -4.67
C ARG A 358 -11.92 8.18 -3.81
N ASP A 359 -12.09 7.73 -2.57
CA ASP A 359 -10.99 7.59 -1.63
C ASP A 359 -9.94 6.62 -2.19
N HIS A 360 -8.70 6.83 -1.76
CA HIS A 360 -7.61 5.88 -2.00
C HIS A 360 -7.77 4.62 -1.14
N GLU A 361 -8.66 4.72 -0.15
CA GLU A 361 -9.07 3.66 0.74
C GLU A 361 -9.87 2.63 -0.05
N VAL A 362 -9.48 1.37 0.14
CA VAL A 362 -10.00 0.13 -0.46
C VAL A 362 -11.47 -0.14 -0.06
N LEU A 363 -12.21 0.88 0.36
CA LEU A 363 -13.63 0.80 0.64
C LEU A 363 -14.37 1.14 -0.66
N PRO A 364 -14.98 0.14 -1.34
CA PRO A 364 -16.02 0.42 -2.31
C PRO A 364 -17.02 1.41 -1.72
N GLY A 365 -17.50 2.36 -2.51
CA GLY A 365 -18.73 3.06 -2.17
C GLY A 365 -19.86 2.04 -1.97
N PHE A 366 -20.87 2.36 -1.16
CA PHE A 366 -22.02 1.46 -0.94
C PHE A 366 -22.67 0.94 -2.23
N SER A 367 -22.50 1.65 -3.36
CA SER A 367 -22.93 1.25 -4.69
C SER A 367 -22.15 0.08 -5.32
N GLU A 368 -20.96 -0.25 -4.83
CA GLU A 368 -20.06 -1.27 -5.39
C GLU A 368 -20.09 -2.61 -4.60
N ILE A 369 -20.73 -2.63 -3.42
CA ILE A 369 -20.91 -3.84 -2.59
C ILE A 369 -21.57 -5.00 -3.38
N PRO A 370 -22.61 -4.79 -4.21
CA PRO A 370 -23.20 -5.87 -5.01
C PRO A 370 -22.21 -6.48 -6.01
N SER A 371 -21.32 -5.67 -6.60
CA SER A 371 -20.32 -6.16 -7.55
C SER A 371 -19.22 -7.00 -6.92
N ILE A 372 -18.96 -6.82 -5.62
CA ILE A 372 -17.98 -7.64 -4.88
C ILE A 372 -18.58 -9.00 -4.54
N ILE A 373 -19.87 -9.05 -4.17
CA ILE A 373 -20.59 -10.30 -3.92
C ILE A 373 -20.66 -11.15 -5.21
N THR A 374 -20.86 -10.52 -6.38
CA THR A 374 -20.80 -11.23 -7.67
C THR A 374 -19.38 -11.63 -8.07
N THR A 375 -18.37 -10.86 -7.67
CA THR A 375 -16.94 -11.19 -7.86
C THR A 375 -16.52 -12.42 -7.02
N ILE A 376 -16.99 -12.52 -5.77
CA ILE A 376 -16.79 -13.69 -4.91
C ILE A 376 -17.47 -14.93 -5.54
N ARG A 377 -18.61 -14.76 -6.22
CA ARG A 377 -19.33 -15.84 -6.91
C ARG A 377 -18.67 -16.27 -8.23
N HIS A 378 -17.91 -15.39 -8.88
CA HIS A 378 -17.21 -15.66 -10.14
C HIS A 378 -15.80 -15.02 -10.20
N PRO A 379 -14.79 -15.64 -9.57
CA PRO A 379 -13.44 -15.05 -9.44
C PRO A 379 -12.67 -14.87 -10.76
N ARG A 380 -13.16 -15.42 -11.88
CA ARG A 380 -12.45 -15.42 -13.17
C ARG A 380 -12.60 -14.13 -14.01
N ARG A 381 -13.40 -13.15 -13.59
CA ARG A 381 -13.59 -11.91 -14.37
C ARG A 381 -13.34 -10.66 -13.49
N ARG A 382 -12.26 -9.93 -13.83
CA ARG A 382 -12.10 -8.48 -13.64
C ARG A 382 -11.65 -7.89 -12.29
N ALA A 383 -11.34 -8.69 -11.26
CA ALA A 383 -10.97 -8.15 -9.95
C ALA A 383 -9.45 -7.94 -9.76
N ILE A 384 -8.63 -8.71 -10.47
CA ILE A 384 -7.17 -8.67 -10.36
C ILE A 384 -6.63 -7.94 -11.58
N SER A 385 -6.00 -6.79 -11.35
CA SER A 385 -5.28 -6.08 -12.41
C SER A 385 -3.88 -6.67 -12.55
N ILE A 386 -3.56 -7.14 -13.76
CA ILE A 386 -2.26 -7.71 -14.14
C ILE A 386 -1.79 -6.91 -15.35
N GLY A 387 -0.65 -6.21 -15.22
CA GLY A 387 -0.12 -5.36 -16.29
C GLY A 387 0.44 -4.03 -15.78
N PRO A 388 0.69 -3.06 -16.67
CA PRO A 388 1.19 -1.74 -16.28
C PRO A 388 0.15 -1.01 -15.44
N GLN A 389 0.52 -0.64 -14.21
CA GLN A 389 -0.39 0.02 -13.27
C GLN A 389 -0.13 1.52 -13.16
N SER A 390 0.81 2.01 -13.95
CA SER A 390 1.55 3.21 -13.68
C SER A 390 2.09 3.79 -15.00
N GLU A 391 2.37 5.09 -15.03
CA GLU A 391 2.79 5.73 -16.29
C GLU A 391 4.18 5.28 -16.71
N ALA A 392 5.09 5.09 -15.74
CA ALA A 392 6.41 4.55 -16.03
C ALA A 392 6.33 3.11 -16.56
N ASP A 393 5.47 2.28 -15.96
CA ASP A 393 5.24 0.92 -16.44
C ASP A 393 4.65 0.90 -17.86
N ALA A 394 3.78 1.85 -18.18
CA ALA A 394 3.17 1.98 -19.50
C ALA A 394 4.19 2.33 -20.58
N TYR A 395 5.03 3.34 -20.34
CA TYR A 395 6.12 3.69 -21.25
C TYR A 395 7.10 2.52 -21.45
N GLU A 396 7.48 1.84 -20.36
CA GLU A 396 8.37 0.69 -20.42
C GLU A 396 7.71 -0.50 -21.16
N THR A 397 6.40 -0.71 -20.98
CA THR A 397 5.61 -1.72 -21.71
C THR A 397 5.57 -1.43 -23.21
N LEU A 398 5.34 -0.18 -23.60
CA LEU A 398 5.33 0.24 -25.00
C LEU A 398 6.72 0.07 -25.63
N ALA A 399 7.77 0.51 -24.93
CA ALA A 399 9.16 0.32 -25.38
C ALA A 399 9.52 -1.16 -25.53
N TYR A 400 9.10 -2.00 -24.58
CA TYR A 400 9.30 -3.44 -24.62
C TYR A 400 8.56 -4.10 -25.79
N ARG A 401 7.30 -3.73 -26.03
CA ARG A 401 6.50 -4.22 -27.17
C ARG A 401 7.11 -3.81 -28.51
N GLU A 402 7.58 -2.57 -28.62
CA GLU A 402 8.25 -2.06 -29.82
C GLU A 402 9.58 -2.80 -30.08
N LYS A 403 10.37 -3.05 -29.03
CA LYS A 403 11.59 -3.87 -29.14
C LYS A 403 11.28 -5.28 -29.66
N ARG A 404 10.28 -5.95 -29.08
CA ARG A 404 9.79 -7.27 -29.54
C ARG A 404 9.32 -7.23 -31.00
N ARG A 405 8.61 -6.18 -31.39
CA ARG A 405 8.15 -5.98 -32.78
C ARG A 405 9.34 -5.88 -33.73
N ARG A 406 10.36 -5.07 -33.39
CA ARG A 406 11.61 -4.95 -34.16
C ARG A 406 12.36 -6.28 -34.28
N GLU A 407 12.50 -7.01 -33.18
CA GLU A 407 13.16 -8.32 -33.16
C GLU A 407 12.39 -9.36 -34.01
N SER A 408 11.06 -9.33 -34.01
CA SER A 408 10.25 -10.20 -34.86
C SER A 408 10.42 -9.87 -36.35
N LEU A 409 10.51 -8.59 -36.71
CA LEU A 409 10.79 -8.14 -38.09
C LEU A 409 12.21 -8.49 -38.53
N SER A 410 13.22 -8.35 -37.65
CA SER A 410 14.59 -8.74 -37.97
C SER A 410 14.74 -10.26 -38.12
N THR A 411 13.98 -11.04 -37.36
CA THR A 411 13.98 -12.51 -37.47
C THR A 411 13.22 -12.98 -38.72
N ALA A 412 12.15 -12.29 -39.12
CA ALA A 412 11.42 -12.56 -40.36
C ALA A 412 12.23 -12.22 -41.63
N ASN A 413 13.20 -11.29 -41.54
CA ASN A 413 14.10 -10.92 -42.62
C ASN A 413 15.36 -11.80 -42.72
N GLN A 414 15.50 -12.86 -41.93
CA GLN A 414 16.53 -13.87 -42.21
C GLN A 414 16.02 -14.83 -43.31
N PRO A 415 16.72 -14.94 -44.46
CA PRO A 415 16.32 -15.88 -45.49
C PRO A 415 16.38 -17.30 -44.95
N SER A 416 15.26 -18.03 -45.04
CA SER A 416 15.23 -19.48 -44.85
C SER A 416 16.32 -20.14 -45.68
N PRO A 417 17.09 -21.11 -45.15
CA PRO A 417 18.10 -21.79 -45.96
C PRO A 417 17.38 -22.51 -47.10
N VAL A 418 17.65 -22.07 -48.33
CA VAL A 418 17.19 -22.70 -49.56
C VAL A 418 17.74 -24.13 -49.59
N PRO A 419 16.93 -25.17 -49.86
CA PRO A 419 17.45 -26.51 -50.04
C PRO A 419 18.13 -26.59 -51.41
N GLU A 420 19.44 -26.34 -51.47
CA GLU A 420 20.22 -26.66 -52.66
C GLU A 420 20.43 -28.18 -52.77
N ALA A 421 19.97 -28.72 -53.89
CA ALA A 421 20.15 -30.09 -54.29
C ALA A 421 21.56 -30.33 -54.84
N GLY A 422 22.25 -31.36 -54.32
CA GLY A 422 23.29 -32.11 -55.04
C GLY A 422 24.75 -31.72 -54.80
N GLY A 423 25.50 -32.58 -54.09
CA GLY A 423 26.98 -32.57 -54.06
C GLY A 423 27.57 -33.22 -52.79
N PRO A 424 28.58 -34.12 -52.87
CA PRO A 424 28.88 -35.05 -51.78
C PRO A 424 29.83 -34.51 -50.70
N ALA A 425 29.50 -34.90 -49.46
CA ALA A 425 30.31 -35.08 -48.26
C ALA A 425 31.69 -34.39 -48.17
N SER A 426 31.79 -33.38 -47.32
CA SER A 426 33.01 -33.04 -46.59
C SER A 426 32.65 -32.54 -45.18
N GLU A 427 33.18 -33.28 -44.20
CA GLU A 427 33.47 -32.96 -42.79
C GLU A 427 32.54 -32.00 -42.04
N SER A 428 31.70 -32.58 -41.19
CA SER A 428 30.87 -31.87 -40.23
C SER A 428 31.70 -31.38 -39.03
N GLU A 429 32.03 -30.08 -39.02
CA GLU A 429 32.26 -29.35 -37.77
C GLU A 429 31.02 -29.47 -36.85
N PRO A 430 31.21 -29.55 -35.52
CA PRO A 430 30.08 -29.58 -34.60
C PRO A 430 29.34 -28.24 -34.65
N ARG A 431 28.08 -28.29 -35.13
CA ARG A 431 27.10 -27.20 -35.04
C ARG A 431 27.16 -26.57 -33.64
N LYS A 432 27.64 -25.32 -33.55
CA LYS A 432 27.48 -24.49 -32.35
C LYS A 432 25.97 -24.32 -32.13
N LEU A 433 25.41 -25.17 -31.27
CA LEU A 433 24.10 -24.97 -30.67
C LEU A 433 24.13 -23.58 -30.04
N SER A 434 23.48 -22.61 -30.70
CA SER A 434 23.18 -21.30 -30.13
C SER A 434 22.43 -21.55 -28.82
N ARG A 435 23.16 -21.52 -27.71
CA ARG A 435 22.61 -21.70 -26.37
C ARG A 435 21.63 -20.56 -26.19
N LYS A 436 20.32 -20.86 -26.17
CA LYS A 436 19.30 -19.85 -25.86
C LYS A 436 19.79 -19.11 -24.61
N PRO A 437 19.93 -17.77 -24.65
CA PRO A 437 20.39 -17.02 -23.50
C PRO A 437 19.49 -17.36 -22.30
N SER A 438 20.08 -17.47 -21.12
CA SER A 438 19.30 -17.70 -19.90
C SER A 438 18.24 -16.60 -19.80
N LYS A 439 16.99 -16.94 -19.45
CA LYS A 439 15.93 -15.93 -19.28
C LYS A 439 16.30 -14.84 -18.27
N LEU A 440 17.12 -15.17 -17.27
CA LEU A 440 17.70 -14.18 -16.37
C LEU A 440 18.57 -13.16 -17.11
N HIS A 441 19.41 -13.62 -18.04
CA HIS A 441 20.24 -12.76 -18.89
C HIS A 441 19.38 -11.91 -19.84
N GLU A 442 18.20 -12.39 -20.24
CA GLU A 442 17.23 -11.59 -20.99
C GLU A 442 16.68 -10.45 -20.12
N TYR A 443 16.31 -10.72 -18.86
CA TYR A 443 15.87 -9.69 -17.91
C TYR A 443 16.97 -8.70 -17.52
N GLU A 444 18.21 -9.17 -17.31
CA GLU A 444 19.37 -8.31 -17.08
C GLU A 444 19.62 -7.39 -18.30
N ASN A 445 19.50 -7.93 -19.52
CA ASN A 445 19.60 -7.15 -20.75
C ASN A 445 18.47 -6.12 -20.93
N MET A 446 17.27 -6.35 -20.36
CA MET A 446 16.18 -5.36 -20.37
C MET A 446 16.50 -4.17 -19.46
N MET A 447 17.23 -4.38 -18.35
CA MET A 447 17.57 -3.30 -17.41
C MET A 447 18.79 -2.46 -17.84
N GLY A 448 19.52 -2.89 -18.87
CA GLY A 448 20.77 -2.29 -19.34
C GLY A 448 21.96 -2.63 -18.45
N THR A 449 23.11 -2.97 -19.06
CA THR A 449 24.36 -3.14 -18.32
C THR A 449 24.88 -1.74 -17.95
N GLY A 450 24.86 -1.40 -16.66
CA GLY A 450 25.24 -0.08 -16.13
C GLY A 450 26.74 0.26 -16.21
N ALA A 451 27.43 -0.08 -17.30
CA ALA A 451 28.79 0.38 -17.56
C ALA A 451 28.75 1.77 -18.24
N PRO A 452 29.61 2.73 -17.85
CA PRO A 452 29.70 4.02 -18.53
C PRO A 452 30.36 3.80 -19.90
N GLY A 453 29.55 3.45 -20.89
CA GLY A 453 29.96 3.34 -22.29
C GLY A 453 30.00 4.73 -22.91
N VAL A 454 31.21 5.19 -23.23
CA VAL A 454 31.45 6.35 -24.09
C VAL A 454 30.64 6.18 -25.37
N ALA A 455 29.78 7.16 -25.66
CA ALA A 455 29.06 7.23 -26.92
C ALA A 455 30.07 7.42 -28.06
N THR A 456 30.41 6.35 -28.76
CA THR A 456 31.05 6.46 -30.08
C THR A 456 29.99 6.90 -31.07
N SER A 457 30.15 8.14 -31.54
CA SER A 457 29.44 8.74 -32.67
C SER A 457 29.41 7.77 -33.85
N VAL A 458 28.20 7.47 -34.33
CA VAL A 458 28.01 6.80 -35.61
C VAL A 458 28.07 7.88 -36.70
N ASP A 459 29.08 7.76 -37.56
CA ASP A 459 29.29 8.60 -38.74
C ASP A 459 28.12 8.51 -39.72
N VAL A 460 27.71 9.68 -40.20
CA VAL A 460 26.72 9.87 -41.25
C VAL A 460 27.46 9.92 -42.59
N SER A 461 27.49 8.82 -43.34
CA SER A 461 27.57 8.89 -44.81
C SER A 461 27.40 7.51 -45.47
N SER A 462 26.24 7.30 -46.08
CA SER A 462 26.13 6.71 -47.43
C SER A 462 24.68 6.75 -47.90
N GLN A 463 24.41 7.65 -48.85
CA GLN A 463 23.24 7.58 -49.71
C GLN A 463 23.43 6.41 -50.67
N GLU A 464 22.49 5.47 -50.73
CA GLU A 464 22.18 4.74 -51.96
C GLU A 464 20.68 4.39 -51.97
N ALA A 465 20.06 4.59 -53.12
CA ALA A 465 18.63 4.58 -53.34
C ALA A 465 18.07 3.15 -53.45
N SER A 466 16.91 2.89 -52.83
CA SER A 466 16.02 1.81 -53.27
C SER A 466 14.59 1.95 -52.72
N SER A 467 13.63 2.02 -53.67
CA SER A 467 12.19 1.74 -53.61
C SER A 467 11.38 2.20 -52.38
N THR A 468 10.64 3.30 -52.56
CA THR A 468 9.51 3.67 -51.70
C THR A 468 8.32 2.76 -51.99
N VAL A 469 8.15 1.70 -51.21
CA VAL A 469 6.83 1.09 -50.98
C VAL A 469 6.17 1.87 -49.84
N PRO A 470 4.91 2.34 -49.97
CA PRO A 470 4.23 2.99 -48.86
C PRO A 470 4.09 2.00 -47.70
N PHE A 471 4.58 2.36 -46.51
CA PHE A 471 4.26 1.64 -45.30
C PHE A 471 2.72 1.60 -45.12
N PRO A 472 2.13 0.45 -44.74
CA PRO A 472 0.71 0.42 -44.35
C PRO A 472 0.50 1.34 -43.14
N PRO A 473 -0.75 1.74 -42.82
CA PRO A 473 -1.02 2.76 -41.80
C PRO A 473 -0.57 2.28 -40.40
N PHE A 474 0.69 2.59 -40.06
CA PHE A 474 1.41 2.09 -38.90
C PHE A 474 1.25 2.99 -37.67
N GLU A 475 0.96 4.27 -37.88
CA GLU A 475 0.77 5.25 -36.80
C GLU A 475 -0.56 5.04 -36.04
N SER A 476 -1.61 4.58 -36.71
CA SER A 476 -2.93 4.41 -36.08
C SER A 476 -2.97 3.26 -35.06
N GLU A 477 -2.22 2.18 -35.28
CA GLU A 477 -2.14 1.06 -34.34
C GLU A 477 -1.30 1.40 -33.10
N ILE A 478 -0.21 2.16 -33.26
CA ILE A 478 0.61 2.63 -32.13
C ILE A 478 -0.18 3.61 -31.27
N GLU A 479 -0.87 4.58 -31.87
CA GLU A 479 -1.72 5.50 -31.12
C GLU A 479 -2.87 4.79 -30.39
N ALA A 480 -3.44 3.74 -30.99
CA ALA A 480 -4.49 2.95 -30.36
C ALA A 480 -3.94 2.14 -29.18
N ASP A 481 -2.77 1.52 -29.33
CA ASP A 481 -2.10 0.75 -28.27
C ASP A 481 -1.67 1.66 -27.11
N GLU A 482 -1.12 2.85 -27.40
CA GLU A 482 -0.82 3.87 -26.39
C GLU A 482 -2.09 4.28 -25.63
N LYS A 483 -3.17 4.65 -26.35
CA LYS A 483 -4.44 5.04 -25.72
C LYS A 483 -5.01 3.90 -24.86
N GLU A 484 -4.88 2.65 -25.28
CA GLU A 484 -5.33 1.48 -24.52
C GLU A 484 -4.52 1.32 -23.22
N VAL A 485 -3.18 1.33 -23.29
CA VAL A 485 -2.32 1.15 -22.11
C VAL A 485 -2.51 2.30 -21.12
N PHE A 486 -2.53 3.56 -21.57
CA PHE A 486 -2.72 4.71 -20.69
C PHE A 486 -4.14 4.83 -20.10
N SER A 487 -5.15 4.23 -20.73
CA SER A 487 -6.52 4.22 -20.19
C SER A 487 -6.69 3.38 -18.91
N GLN A 488 -5.78 2.43 -18.67
CA GLN A 488 -5.84 1.51 -17.53
C GLN A 488 -5.19 2.07 -16.27
N ILE A 489 -4.48 3.20 -16.38
CA ILE A 489 -3.67 3.77 -15.31
C ILE A 489 -4.51 4.70 -14.42
N LYS A 490 -4.43 4.49 -13.10
CA LYS A 490 -5.06 5.37 -12.13
C LYS A 490 -4.20 6.62 -11.94
N ARG A 491 -4.78 7.81 -12.15
CA ARG A 491 -4.08 9.09 -11.96
C ARG A 491 -4.12 9.56 -10.49
N PRO A 492 -3.08 10.28 -10.02
CA PRO A 492 -3.13 10.99 -8.75
C PRO A 492 -4.29 11.98 -8.73
N ARG A 493 -5.03 12.02 -7.61
CA ARG A 493 -6.14 12.98 -7.44
C ARG A 493 -5.64 14.26 -6.82
N VAL A 494 -6.40 15.32 -7.00
CA VAL A 494 -6.23 16.55 -6.22
C VAL A 494 -6.62 16.29 -4.76
N ARG A 495 -5.73 16.69 -3.83
CA ARG A 495 -5.94 16.62 -2.38
C ARG A 495 -6.16 18.01 -1.80
N TYR A 496 -7.05 18.14 -0.84
CA TYR A 496 -7.35 19.42 -0.17
C TYR A 496 -6.81 19.42 1.26
N ASP A 497 -6.26 20.55 1.71
CA ASP A 497 -5.73 20.75 3.07
C ASP A 497 -6.72 20.35 4.17
N VAL A 498 -8.00 20.64 3.98
CA VAL A 498 -9.10 20.30 4.88
C VAL A 498 -9.30 18.80 5.07
N GLU A 499 -8.85 17.98 4.11
CA GLU A 499 -8.95 16.52 4.22
C GLU A 499 -8.09 15.96 5.36
N VAL A 500 -6.97 16.61 5.68
CA VAL A 500 -6.07 16.19 6.75
C VAL A 500 -6.80 16.21 8.09
N VAL A 501 -7.42 17.35 8.43
CA VAL A 501 -8.20 17.48 9.67
C VAL A 501 -9.47 16.64 9.61
N THR A 502 -10.13 16.56 8.46
CA THR A 502 -11.31 15.70 8.29
C THR A 502 -10.99 14.24 8.61
N LYS A 503 -9.88 13.71 8.08
CA LYS A 503 -9.43 12.35 8.37
C LYS A 503 -9.10 12.20 9.85
N LEU A 504 -8.30 13.09 10.42
CA LEU A 504 -7.93 13.01 11.82
C LEU A 504 -9.17 12.93 12.73
N VAL A 505 -10.19 13.76 12.50
CA VAL A 505 -11.43 13.76 13.28
C VAL A 505 -12.26 12.50 13.02
N VAL A 506 -12.48 12.12 11.76
CA VAL A 506 -13.27 10.93 11.40
C VAL A 506 -12.68 9.67 12.02
N TYR A 507 -11.37 9.46 11.88
CA TYR A 507 -10.67 8.29 12.38
C TYR A 507 -10.50 8.29 13.90
N SER A 508 -10.34 9.46 14.54
CA SER A 508 -10.41 9.56 16.02
C SER A 508 -11.80 9.14 16.52
N GLY A 509 -12.85 9.60 15.84
CA GLY A 509 -14.23 9.24 16.17
C GLY A 509 -14.54 7.76 15.99
N ILE A 510 -13.93 7.10 14.99
CA ILE A 510 -14.04 5.63 14.82
C ILE A 510 -13.56 4.93 16.09
N ALA A 511 -12.37 5.29 16.61
CA ALA A 511 -11.85 4.66 17.83
C ALA A 511 -12.77 4.87 19.04
N TRP A 512 -13.32 6.08 19.20
CA TRP A 512 -14.31 6.40 20.25
C TRP A 512 -15.59 5.57 20.13
N ILE A 513 -16.12 5.40 18.92
CA ILE A 513 -17.30 4.55 18.70
C ILE A 513 -16.99 3.10 19.03
N VAL A 514 -15.82 2.59 18.64
CA VAL A 514 -15.45 1.20 18.91
C VAL A 514 -15.34 0.94 20.41
N MET A 515 -14.66 1.83 21.14
CA MET A 515 -14.30 1.61 22.55
C MET A 515 -15.40 2.02 23.52
N GLU A 516 -16.16 3.08 23.24
CA GLU A 516 -17.16 3.64 24.15
C GLU A 516 -18.58 3.58 23.58
N GLY A 517 -18.78 4.14 22.39
CA GLY A 517 -20.12 4.36 21.84
C GLY A 517 -20.89 3.07 21.53
N ALA A 518 -20.24 2.10 20.89
CA ALA A 518 -20.84 0.83 20.53
C ALA A 518 -21.11 -0.06 21.76
N PRO A 519 -20.16 -0.24 22.71
CA PRO A 519 -20.45 -0.93 23.97
C PRO A 519 -21.66 -0.36 24.74
N LEU A 520 -21.75 0.97 24.86
CA LEU A 520 -22.89 1.63 25.46
C LEU A 520 -24.20 1.37 24.71
N PHE A 521 -24.13 1.37 23.39
CA PHE A 521 -25.29 1.08 22.57
C PHE A 521 -25.74 -0.38 22.76
N PHE A 522 -24.80 -1.32 22.77
CA PHE A 522 -25.08 -2.75 23.00
C PHE A 522 -25.77 -3.00 24.32
N ASP A 523 -25.38 -2.30 25.38
CA ASP A 523 -26.03 -2.37 26.69
C ASP A 523 -27.51 -1.94 26.61
N ARG A 524 -27.78 -0.79 25.98
CA ARG A 524 -29.16 -0.27 25.82
C ARG A 524 -30.08 -1.18 25.03
N ILE A 525 -29.55 -1.97 24.10
CA ILE A 525 -30.34 -2.90 23.26
C ILE A 525 -30.29 -4.35 23.75
N GLY A 526 -29.74 -4.61 24.94
CA GLY A 526 -29.72 -5.95 25.56
C GLY A 526 -28.74 -6.94 24.92
N LEU A 527 -27.68 -6.43 24.29
CA LEU A 527 -26.55 -7.19 23.72
C LEU A 527 -25.29 -7.16 24.60
N ALA A 528 -25.34 -6.48 25.74
CA ALA A 528 -24.38 -6.66 26.83
C ALA A 528 -24.71 -7.93 27.65
N PRO A 529 -23.69 -8.52 28.33
CA PRO A 529 -23.84 -9.71 29.17
C PRO A 529 -24.70 -9.52 30.42
#